data_AF-A0A512UFA0-F1
#
_entry.id   AF-A0A512UFA0-F1
#
_cell.length_a   1.000
_cell.length_b   1.000
_cell.length_c   1.000
_cell.angle_alpha   90.00
_cell.angle_beta   90.00
_cell.angle_gamma   90.00
#
_symmetry.space_group_name_H-M   'P 1'
#
loop_
_entity.id
_entity.type
_entity.pdbx_description
1 polymer ?
#
loop_
_entity_poly.entity_id
_entity_poly.type
_entity_poly.pdbx_seq_one_letter_code
_entity_poly.pdbx_strand_id
1 'polypeptide(L)'
;MSDAIAKWCAADEFYDVPEINMGRYATVFHRKLYTFGENGEVFIKFSKLNRNLKSLDDVLLLDTRSCMIRVSTDEYIVVVGEEETLDTAVVGVLSQRYVQKNNLNQYGENISDITKCNLVSIDKFTKKLGVSDFDKHFDAAQWRLKTRWAEFKEQIDSKSVSNRTSV
;
A
#
# COMPACT_ATOMS: atom_id res chain seq x y z
N MET A 1 -8.80 14.76 -11.16
CA MET A 1 -8.83 13.28 -11.09
C MET A 1 -9.13 12.80 -12.48
N SER A 2 -8.37 11.84 -13.03
CA SER A 2 -8.64 11.29 -14.35
C SER A 2 -9.89 10.39 -14.34
N ASP A 3 -10.46 10.14 -15.52
CA ASP A 3 -11.57 9.19 -15.68
C ASP A 3 -11.19 7.77 -15.26
N ALA A 4 -9.92 7.39 -15.39
CA ALA A 4 -9.42 6.09 -14.96
C ALA A 4 -9.53 5.97 -13.43
N ILE A 5 -9.01 6.94 -12.68
CA ILE A 5 -9.11 6.94 -11.21
C ILE A 5 -10.57 7.04 -10.77
N ALA A 6 -11.39 7.88 -11.42
CA ALA A 6 -12.77 8.08 -11.04
C ALA A 6 -13.58 6.78 -11.04
N LYS A 7 -13.33 5.89 -12.01
CA LYS A 7 -13.97 4.56 -12.06
C LYS A 7 -13.59 3.70 -10.86
N TRP A 8 -12.30 3.66 -10.52
CA TRP A 8 -11.79 2.90 -9.38
C TRP A 8 -12.32 3.43 -8.03
N CYS A 9 -12.48 4.74 -7.92
CA CYS A 9 -12.97 5.40 -6.72
C CYS A 9 -14.50 5.49 -6.63
N ALA A 10 -15.26 4.83 -7.50
CA ALA A 10 -16.72 5.03 -7.58
C ALA A 10 -17.50 4.47 -6.37
N ALA A 11 -16.91 3.56 -5.59
CA ALA A 11 -17.57 2.89 -4.47
C ALA A 11 -17.62 3.72 -3.18
N ASP A 12 -16.77 4.74 -3.04
CA ASP A 12 -16.64 5.55 -1.82
C ASP A 12 -16.33 7.01 -2.16
N GLU A 13 -16.46 7.89 -1.17
CA GLU A 13 -16.00 9.27 -1.30
C GLU A 13 -14.53 9.44 -0.87
N PHE A 14 -13.87 10.43 -1.47
CA PHE A 14 -12.45 10.72 -1.21
C PHE A 14 -12.27 12.19 -0.83
N TYR A 15 -11.23 12.46 -0.04
CA TYR A 15 -10.80 13.82 0.30
C TYR A 15 -9.37 14.06 -0.16
N ASP A 16 -9.06 15.30 -0.50
CA ASP A 16 -7.72 15.71 -0.89
C ASP A 16 -6.79 15.71 0.32
N VAL A 17 -5.60 15.13 0.14
CA VAL A 17 -4.56 15.10 1.16
C VAL A 17 -3.52 16.15 0.79
N PRO A 18 -3.20 17.10 1.68
CA PRO A 18 -2.13 18.06 1.44
C PRO A 18 -0.81 17.33 1.18
N GLU A 19 0.00 17.87 0.27
CA GLU A 19 1.30 17.32 -0.08
C GLU A 19 2.37 17.61 0.99
N ILE A 20 2.08 17.17 2.22
CA ILE A 20 2.93 17.33 3.40
C ILE A 20 3.42 15.97 3.87
N ASN A 21 4.56 15.94 4.56
CA ASN A 21 5.03 14.69 5.12
C ASN A 21 4.15 14.26 6.31
N MET A 22 3.14 13.43 6.05
CA MET A 22 2.26 12.86 7.08
C MET A 22 3.00 12.02 8.14
N GLY A 23 4.26 11.63 7.90
CA GLY A 23 5.12 10.97 8.88
C GLY A 23 5.28 11.73 10.20
N ARG A 24 5.08 13.07 10.20
CA ARG A 24 5.10 13.89 11.43
C ARG A 24 3.88 13.69 12.33
N TYR A 25 2.78 13.20 11.78
CA TYR A 25 1.52 12.94 12.50
C TYR A 25 1.35 11.46 12.85
N ALA A 26 2.33 10.66 12.47
CA ALA A 26 2.32 9.23 12.63
C ALA A 26 2.80 8.86 14.05
N THR A 27 2.01 8.08 14.79
CA THR A 27 2.36 7.57 16.13
C THR A 27 3.66 6.75 16.08
N VAL A 28 4.26 6.43 17.24
CA VAL A 28 5.52 5.64 17.30
C VAL A 28 5.40 4.29 16.56
N PHE A 29 4.19 3.71 16.49
CA PHE A 29 3.89 2.50 15.69
C PHE A 29 4.07 2.72 14.19
N HIS A 30 3.68 3.90 13.69
CA HIS A 30 3.85 4.25 12.29
C HIS A 30 5.32 4.42 11.90
N ARG A 31 6.21 4.85 12.81
CA ARG A 31 7.62 5.13 12.45
C ARG A 31 8.40 3.88 12.00
N LYS A 32 7.91 2.67 12.29
CA LYS A 32 8.51 1.39 11.88
C LYS A 32 8.07 0.91 10.49
N LEU A 33 7.15 1.60 9.81
CA LEU A 33 6.48 1.15 8.58
C LEU A 33 7.09 1.65 7.26
N TYR A 34 8.25 2.29 7.28
CA TYR A 34 8.66 3.10 6.13
C TYR A 34 10.10 2.79 5.71
N THR A 35 10.25 2.08 4.58
CA THR A 35 11.44 1.94 3.69
C THR A 35 11.06 0.93 2.58
N PHE A 36 11.34 1.07 1.28
CA PHE A 36 12.27 1.92 0.50
C PHE A 36 11.65 2.29 -0.86
N GLY A 37 11.86 3.51 -1.33
CA GLY A 37 12.14 3.72 -2.75
C GLY A 37 13.62 4.08 -2.89
N GLU A 38 14.27 3.65 -3.97
CA GLU A 38 15.72 3.84 -4.20
C GLU A 38 16.15 5.32 -4.12
N ASN A 39 15.22 6.25 -4.34
CA ASN A 39 15.47 7.68 -4.45
C ASN A 39 15.02 8.49 -3.21
N GLY A 40 14.83 7.82 -2.07
CA GLY A 40 14.77 8.48 -0.76
C GLY A 40 13.41 9.04 -0.34
N GLU A 41 12.31 8.75 -1.03
CA GLU A 41 10.97 8.89 -0.42
C GLU A 41 10.56 7.62 0.29
N VAL A 42 10.81 7.63 1.59
CA VAL A 42 10.62 6.50 2.51
C VAL A 42 9.12 6.26 2.82
N PHE A 43 8.26 7.25 2.54
CA PHE A 43 6.84 7.25 2.90
C PHE A 43 5.94 7.25 1.67
N ILE A 44 4.93 6.37 1.62
CA ILE A 44 3.84 6.49 0.64
C ILE A 44 3.17 7.85 0.84
N LYS A 45 2.94 8.55 -0.27
CA LYS A 45 2.24 9.83 -0.28
C LYS A 45 0.97 9.70 -1.10
N PHE A 46 -0.15 10.03 -0.46
CA PHE A 46 -1.43 10.08 -1.11
C PHE A 46 -1.73 11.52 -1.56
N SER A 47 -2.31 11.66 -2.74
CA SER A 47 -2.99 12.90 -3.16
C SER A 47 -4.43 12.91 -2.68
N LYS A 48 -5.04 11.73 -2.51
CA LYS A 48 -6.39 11.54 -2.00
C LYS A 48 -6.49 10.30 -1.11
N LEU A 49 -7.31 10.36 -0.07
CA LEU A 49 -7.62 9.23 0.82
C LEU A 49 -9.13 9.00 0.87
N ASN A 50 -9.50 7.73 1.07
CA ASN A 50 -10.88 7.33 1.25
C ASN A 50 -11.45 7.93 2.56
N ARG A 51 -12.63 8.55 2.49
CA ARG A 51 -13.26 9.26 3.62
C ARG A 51 -13.67 8.34 4.76
N ASN A 52 -13.90 7.06 4.48
CA ASN A 52 -14.30 6.09 5.48
C ASN A 52 -13.11 5.64 6.36
N LEU A 53 -11.88 6.00 6.00
CA LEU A 53 -10.69 5.85 6.85
C LEU A 53 -10.62 7.02 7.82
N LYS A 54 -10.80 6.72 9.11
CA LYS A 54 -10.93 7.74 10.17
C LYS A 54 -9.58 8.17 10.74
N SER A 55 -8.54 7.38 10.51
CA SER A 55 -7.19 7.65 11.02
C SER A 55 -6.10 7.12 10.09
N LEU A 56 -4.86 7.57 10.31
CA LEU A 56 -3.70 6.98 9.64
C LEU A 56 -3.42 5.54 10.12
N ASP A 57 -3.81 5.18 11.34
CA ASP A 57 -3.71 3.80 11.84
C ASP A 57 -4.57 2.86 10.98
N ASP A 58 -5.75 3.30 10.54
CA ASP A 58 -6.63 2.53 9.64
C ASP A 58 -5.93 2.23 8.30
N VAL A 59 -5.20 3.21 7.77
CA VAL A 59 -4.40 3.06 6.54
C VAL A 59 -3.32 2.01 6.74
N LEU A 60 -2.64 2.00 7.90
CA LEU A 60 -1.56 1.04 8.18
C LEU A 60 -2.03 -0.40 8.28
N LEU A 61 -3.17 -0.62 8.94
CA LEU A 61 -3.73 -1.96 9.04
C LEU A 61 -4.01 -2.53 7.66
N LEU A 62 -4.62 -1.70 6.80
CA LEU A 62 -4.93 -2.06 5.42
C LEU A 62 -3.67 -2.21 4.57
N ASP A 63 -2.62 -1.41 4.81
CA ASP A 63 -1.36 -1.48 4.09
C ASP A 63 -0.73 -2.89 4.13
N THR A 64 -0.90 -3.62 5.24
CA THR A 64 -0.39 -5.01 5.37
C THR A 64 -1.01 -6.02 4.41
N ARG A 65 -2.15 -5.68 3.81
CA ARG A 65 -2.87 -6.48 2.81
C ARG A 65 -3.13 -5.70 1.53
N SER A 66 -2.43 -4.58 1.37
CA SER A 66 -2.63 -3.70 0.24
C SER A 66 -1.67 -4.01 -0.89
N CYS A 67 -2.12 -3.69 -2.10
CA CYS A 67 -1.31 -3.71 -3.30
C CYS A 67 -1.36 -2.32 -3.94
N MET A 68 -0.20 -1.87 -4.45
CA MET A 68 -0.18 -0.75 -5.38
C MET A 68 -0.57 -1.28 -6.76
N ILE A 69 -1.45 -0.57 -7.44
CA ILE A 69 -1.84 -0.91 -8.82
C ILE A 69 -1.79 0.33 -9.70
N ARG A 70 -1.29 0.13 -10.92
CA ARG A 70 -1.28 1.13 -11.98
C ARG A 70 -2.63 1.19 -12.67
N VAL A 71 -3.24 2.37 -12.75
CA VAL A 71 -4.57 2.57 -13.36
C VAL A 71 -4.53 3.44 -14.63
N SER A 72 -3.43 4.14 -14.86
CA SER A 72 -3.12 4.80 -16.13
C SER A 72 -1.60 4.92 -16.32
N THR A 73 -1.15 5.61 -17.36
CA THR A 73 0.28 5.78 -17.65
C THR A 73 1.08 6.28 -16.44
N ASP A 74 0.55 7.25 -15.68
CA ASP A 74 1.30 7.87 -14.58
C ASP A 74 0.51 7.87 -13.27
N GLU A 75 -0.59 7.11 -13.20
CA GLU A 75 -1.47 7.12 -12.03
C GLU A 75 -1.52 5.75 -11.37
N TYR A 76 -1.36 5.78 -10.05
CA TYR A 76 -1.34 4.63 -9.18
C TYR A 76 -2.30 4.84 -8.03
N ILE A 77 -2.92 3.74 -7.61
CA ILE A 77 -3.76 3.68 -6.41
C ILE A 77 -3.29 2.55 -5.51
N VAL A 78 -3.66 2.65 -4.23
CA VAL A 78 -3.48 1.58 -3.26
C VAL A 78 -4.84 0.92 -3.04
N VAL A 79 -4.89 -0.40 -3.18
CA VAL A 79 -6.10 -1.20 -2.99
C VAL A 79 -5.90 -2.25 -1.92
N VAL A 80 -6.97 -2.62 -1.23
CA VAL A 80 -7.06 -3.84 -0.42
C VAL A 80 -8.04 -4.78 -1.10
N GLY A 81 -7.74 -6.07 -1.11
CA GLY A 81 -8.58 -7.06 -1.77
C GLY A 81 -8.71 -8.38 -1.03
N GLU A 82 -9.71 -9.17 -1.43
CA GLU A 82 -9.93 -10.55 -1.01
C GLU A 82 -9.94 -11.45 -2.25
N GLU A 83 -9.02 -12.42 -2.31
CA GLU A 83 -8.82 -13.25 -3.51
C GLU A 83 -10.02 -14.14 -3.83
N GLU A 84 -10.68 -14.69 -2.81
CA GLU A 84 -11.80 -15.64 -3.00
C GLU A 84 -13.02 -14.98 -3.65
N THR A 85 -13.29 -13.72 -3.31
CA THR A 85 -14.48 -12.99 -3.80
C THR A 85 -14.14 -11.96 -4.87
N LEU A 86 -12.85 -11.73 -5.15
CA LEU A 86 -12.34 -10.64 -5.99
C LEU A 86 -12.81 -9.25 -5.53
N ASP A 87 -13.26 -9.13 -4.29
CA ASP A 87 -13.65 -7.85 -3.72
C ASP A 87 -12.42 -6.96 -3.60
N THR A 88 -12.55 -5.72 -4.05
CA THR A 88 -11.47 -4.75 -4.04
C THR A 88 -12.00 -3.40 -3.56
N ALA A 89 -11.28 -2.76 -2.64
CA ALA A 89 -11.57 -1.41 -2.19
C ALA A 89 -10.34 -0.51 -2.33
N VAL A 90 -10.56 0.75 -2.69
CA VAL A 90 -9.49 1.73 -2.86
C VAL A 90 -9.21 2.44 -1.53
N VAL A 91 -7.98 2.33 -1.05
CA VAL A 91 -7.48 3.02 0.15
C VAL A 91 -7.21 4.49 -0.17
N GLY A 92 -6.53 4.74 -1.29
CA GLY A 92 -6.18 6.09 -1.70
C GLY A 92 -5.44 6.14 -3.04
N VAL A 93 -5.27 7.35 -3.53
CA VAL A 93 -4.58 7.67 -4.78
C VAL A 93 -3.19 8.18 -4.46
N LEU A 94 -2.16 7.64 -5.12
CA LEU A 94 -0.79 8.10 -4.92
C LEU A 94 -0.59 9.52 -5.44
N SER A 95 0.32 10.25 -4.80
CA SER A 95 0.75 11.57 -5.28
C SER A 95 1.72 11.41 -6.44
N GLN A 96 1.63 12.33 -7.41
CA GLN A 96 2.53 12.34 -8.57
C GLN A 96 4.00 12.47 -8.17
N ARG A 97 4.30 13.30 -7.17
CA ARG A 97 5.66 13.44 -6.62
C ARG A 97 6.23 12.10 -6.15
N TYR A 98 5.45 11.30 -5.44
CA TYR A 98 5.90 9.99 -4.96
C TYR A 98 6.13 9.00 -6.10
N VAL A 99 5.23 8.98 -7.08
CA VAL A 99 5.35 8.16 -8.29
C VAL A 99 6.64 8.51 -9.05
N GLN A 100 6.85 9.80 -9.31
CA GLN A 100 7.99 10.30 -10.07
C GLN A 100 9.31 10.13 -9.32
N LYS A 101 9.36 10.52 -8.04
CA LYS A 101 10.59 10.48 -7.26
C LYS A 101 11.08 9.05 -7.09
N ASN A 102 10.19 8.09 -6.84
CA ASN A 102 10.58 6.68 -6.72
C ASN A 102 10.61 5.95 -8.07
N ASN A 103 10.42 6.68 -9.19
CA ASN A 103 10.45 6.16 -10.54
C ASN A 103 9.57 4.91 -10.73
N LEU A 104 8.35 4.89 -10.17
CA LEU A 104 7.51 3.67 -10.14
C LEU A 104 7.20 3.13 -11.54
N ASN A 105 7.18 3.99 -12.55
CA ASN A 105 6.98 3.62 -13.94
C ASN A 105 8.08 2.68 -14.50
N GLN A 106 9.26 2.60 -13.87
CA GLN A 106 10.36 1.74 -14.32
C GLN A 106 10.07 0.25 -14.18
N TYR A 107 9.15 -0.12 -13.28
CA TYR A 107 8.84 -1.52 -12.99
C TYR A 107 7.94 -2.18 -14.04
N GLY A 108 7.53 -1.44 -15.08
CA GLY A 108 6.84 -2.01 -16.24
C GLY A 108 5.46 -2.60 -15.93
N GLU A 109 4.80 -2.13 -14.87
CA GLU A 109 3.49 -2.67 -14.46
C GLU A 109 2.41 -2.40 -15.53
N ASN A 110 1.62 -3.44 -15.83
CA ASN A 110 0.48 -3.34 -16.71
C ASN A 110 -0.63 -2.50 -16.07
N ILE A 111 -1.32 -1.70 -16.88
CA ILE A 111 -2.52 -0.97 -16.43
C ILE A 111 -3.59 -1.99 -16.04
N SER A 112 -4.08 -1.88 -14.81
CA SER A 112 -5.05 -2.81 -14.24
C SER A 112 -6.45 -2.61 -14.83
N ASP A 113 -7.09 -3.73 -15.14
CA ASP A 113 -8.45 -3.79 -15.67
C ASP A 113 -9.45 -3.92 -14.53
N ILE A 114 -10.21 -2.85 -14.32
CA ILE A 114 -11.24 -2.73 -13.28
C ILE A 114 -12.33 -3.81 -13.38
N THR A 115 -12.58 -4.35 -14.57
CA THR A 115 -13.64 -5.35 -14.79
C THR A 115 -13.33 -6.70 -14.18
N LYS A 116 -12.08 -6.93 -13.76
CA LYS A 116 -11.63 -8.16 -13.10
C LYS A 116 -11.89 -8.18 -11.60
N CYS A 117 -12.42 -7.09 -11.04
CA CYS A 117 -12.62 -6.92 -9.61
C CYS A 117 -14.07 -6.57 -9.31
N ASN A 118 -14.54 -6.96 -8.13
CA ASN A 118 -15.79 -6.44 -7.57
C ASN A 118 -15.46 -5.23 -6.69
N LEU A 119 -15.74 -4.02 -7.18
CA LEU A 119 -15.49 -2.82 -6.39
C LEU A 119 -16.51 -2.68 -5.27
N VAL A 120 -16.01 -2.61 -4.04
CA VAL A 120 -16.82 -2.51 -2.82
C VAL A 120 -16.32 -1.37 -1.95
N SER A 121 -17.18 -0.91 -1.04
CA SER A 121 -16.78 0.06 -0.03
C SER A 121 -15.70 -0.51 0.89
N ILE A 122 -14.74 0.34 1.25
CA ILE A 122 -13.66 0.01 2.18
C ILE A 122 -14.17 -0.41 3.56
N ASP A 123 -15.40 0.00 3.92
CA ASP A 123 -16.07 -0.37 5.16
C ASP A 123 -16.18 -1.89 5.35
N LYS A 124 -16.27 -2.65 4.25
CA LYS A 124 -16.28 -4.11 4.29
C LYS A 124 -15.00 -4.65 4.94
N PHE A 125 -13.86 -4.07 4.57
CA PHE A 125 -12.55 -4.48 5.07
C PHE A 125 -12.30 -3.96 6.49
N THR A 126 -12.69 -2.72 6.78
CA THR A 126 -12.52 -2.15 8.13
C THR A 126 -13.33 -2.92 9.18
N LYS A 127 -14.59 -3.27 8.89
CA LYS A 127 -15.45 -4.08 9.78
C LYS A 127 -14.88 -5.47 10.03
N LYS A 128 -14.37 -6.13 8.98
CA LYS A 128 -13.78 -7.47 9.06
C LYS A 128 -12.50 -7.49 9.88
N LEU A 129 -11.65 -6.47 9.72
CA LEU A 129 -10.34 -6.42 10.37
C LEU A 129 -10.44 -5.93 11.82
N GLY A 130 -11.47 -5.15 12.18
CA GLY A 130 -11.66 -4.65 13.55
C GLY A 130 -10.67 -3.54 13.87
N VAL A 131 -10.73 -2.45 13.09
CA VAL A 131 -9.72 -1.38 13.04
C VAL A 131 -9.50 -0.63 14.37
N SER A 132 -10.36 -0.81 15.37
CA SER A 132 -10.19 -0.25 16.72
C SER A 132 -9.33 -1.11 17.67
N ASP A 133 -8.77 -2.23 17.19
CA ASP A 133 -8.11 -3.23 18.04
C ASP A 133 -6.58 -3.10 17.95
N PHE A 134 -5.99 -2.47 18.98
CA PHE A 134 -4.56 -2.21 19.09
C PHE A 134 -3.69 -3.46 18.87
N ASP A 135 -4.11 -4.61 19.40
CA ASP A 135 -3.33 -5.85 19.32
C ASP A 135 -3.20 -6.32 17.88
N LYS A 136 -4.24 -6.15 17.06
CA LYS A 136 -4.19 -6.49 15.64
C LYS A 136 -3.24 -5.61 14.85
N HIS A 137 -3.19 -4.31 15.16
CA HIS A 137 -2.21 -3.39 14.54
C HIS A 137 -0.78 -3.81 14.89
N PHE A 138 -0.55 -4.18 16.15
CA PHE A 138 0.75 -4.64 16.63
C PHE A 138 1.18 -5.96 15.98
N ASP A 139 0.27 -6.95 15.92
CA ASP A 139 0.51 -8.25 15.31
C ASP A 139 0.78 -8.15 13.81
N ALA A 140 0.03 -7.31 13.10
CA ALA A 140 0.24 -7.08 11.67
C ALA A 140 1.63 -6.45 11.40
N ALA A 141 2.04 -5.48 12.22
CA ALA A 141 3.37 -4.89 12.15
C ALA A 141 4.49 -5.90 12.47
N GLN A 142 4.30 -6.76 13.48
CA GLN A 142 5.24 -7.83 13.81
C GLN A 142 5.37 -8.86 12.70
N TRP A 143 4.25 -9.30 12.13
CA TRP A 143 4.23 -10.30 11.06
C TRP A 143 5.03 -9.82 9.85
N ARG A 144 4.83 -8.57 9.43
CA ARG A 144 5.57 -7.97 8.31
C ARG A 144 7.08 -7.94 8.54
N LEU A 145 7.52 -7.55 9.74
CA LEU A 145 8.94 -7.56 10.11
C LEU A 145 9.52 -8.98 10.03
N LYS A 146 8.78 -9.97 10.52
CA LYS A 146 9.21 -11.38 10.47
C LYS A 146 9.33 -11.89 9.04
N THR A 147 8.34 -11.63 8.18
CA THR A 147 8.36 -12.06 6.77
C THR A 147 9.52 -11.43 6.01
N ARG A 148 9.72 -10.11 6.12
CA ARG A 148 10.84 -9.43 5.47
C ARG A 148 12.20 -9.90 5.98
N TRP A 149 12.32 -10.14 7.29
CA TRP A 149 13.53 -10.73 7.86
C TRP A 149 13.81 -12.12 7.28
N ALA A 150 12.78 -12.96 7.14
CA ALA A 150 12.93 -14.28 6.54
C ALA A 150 13.39 -14.18 5.07
N GLU A 151 12.76 -13.32 4.26
CA GLU A 151 13.19 -13.05 2.88
C GLU A 151 14.64 -12.58 2.80
N PHE A 152 15.05 -11.61 3.64
CA PHE A 152 16.43 -11.13 3.65
C PHE A 152 17.42 -12.21 4.07
N LYS A 153 17.07 -13.02 5.07
CA LYS A 153 17.91 -14.13 5.51
C LYS A 153 18.09 -15.16 4.39
N GLU A 154 17.01 -15.52 3.70
CA GLU A 154 17.06 -16.43 2.55
C GLU A 154 17.91 -15.87 1.40
N GLN A 155 17.84 -14.56 1.13
CA GLN A 155 18.73 -13.90 0.15
C GLN A 155 20.20 -13.93 0.56
N ILE A 156 20.50 -13.75 1.85
CA ILE A 156 21.87 -13.84 2.38
C ILE A 156 22.39 -15.28 2.29
N ASP A 157 21.58 -16.23 2.73
CA ASP A 157 21.94 -17.65 2.76
C ASP A 157 22.11 -18.18 1.33
N SER A 158 21.23 -17.84 0.38
CA SER A 158 21.34 -18.22 -1.04
C SER A 158 22.57 -17.59 -1.73
N LYS A 159 22.89 -16.31 -1.47
CA LYS A 159 24.13 -15.68 -1.95
C LYS A 159 25.39 -16.33 -1.36
N SER A 160 25.33 -16.80 -0.13
CA SER A 160 26.45 -17.51 0.51
C SER A 160 26.68 -18.90 -0.10
N VAL A 161 25.62 -19.56 -0.58
CA VAL A 161 25.68 -20.87 -1.26
C VAL A 161 26.19 -20.74 -2.69
N SER A 162 25.75 -19.74 -3.45
CA SER A 162 26.23 -19.49 -4.82
C SER A 162 27.73 -19.14 -4.86
N ASN A 163 28.23 -18.43 -3.84
CA ASN A 163 29.66 -18.14 -3.71
C ASN A 163 30.50 -19.36 -3.29
N ARG A 164 29.90 -20.41 -2.72
CA ARG A 164 30.59 -21.65 -2.35
C ARG A 164 30.62 -22.72 -3.44
N THR A 165 29.73 -22.63 -4.43
CA THR A 165 29.68 -23.55 -5.58
C THR A 165 30.55 -23.09 -6.76
N SER A 166 31.13 -21.89 -6.66
CA SER A 166 31.99 -21.28 -7.67
C SER A 166 33.49 -21.44 -7.38
N VAL A 167 33.87 -22.40 -6.52
CA VAL A 167 35.27 -22.72 -6.14
C VAL A 167 35.59 -24.15 -6.53
#